data_AF-A0ABC9H936-F1
#
_entry.id   AF-A0ABC9H936-F1
#
_cell.length_a   1.000
_cell.length_b   1.000
_cell.length_c   1.000
_cell.angle_alpha   90.00
_cell.angle_beta   90.00
_cell.angle_gamma   90.00
#
_symmetry.space_group_name_H-M   'P 1'
#
loop_
_entity.id
_entity.type
_entity.pdbx_description
1 polymer ?
#
loop_
_entity_poly.entity_id
_entity_poly.type
_entity_poly.pdbx_seq_one_letter_code
_entity_poly.pdbx_strand_id
1 'polypeptide(L)'
;MVKYSREPTNPTKSSKAMGRDLRVHFKNTRETAFALRKLSLTKAKRYLEDVIAHKQAIPFRRYCGGVGRTAQAKSRHSNGQGRWPVKSARFILDLLKNAESNAEVKGLDVDTLYVSHIQVNQAQKQRRRTYRAHGRINPYMSSPCHIELILSEKEEPVKKEVCGSVHCLRATIEHIVTVVLMWSICLIFRPSLRSQPGRLREGRTAILETEL
;
A
#
# COMPACT_ATOMS: atom_id res chain seq x y z
N MET A 1 -14.25 4.07 -26.21
CA MET A 1 -13.59 3.66 -24.94
C MET A 1 -13.86 4.71 -23.88
N VAL A 2 -14.26 4.31 -22.67
CA VAL A 2 -14.46 5.25 -21.56
C VAL A 2 -13.12 5.72 -21.01
N LYS A 3 -12.98 7.02 -20.71
CA LYS A 3 -11.78 7.57 -20.05
C LYS A 3 -11.65 7.02 -18.62
N TYR A 4 -10.53 6.37 -18.32
CA TYR A 4 -10.17 5.92 -16.98
C TYR A 4 -9.44 7.03 -16.23
N SER A 5 -9.44 6.98 -14.90
CA SER A 5 -8.65 7.92 -14.08
C SER A 5 -7.15 7.67 -14.20
N ARG A 6 -6.77 6.39 -14.25
CA ARG A 6 -5.39 5.92 -14.35
C ARG A 6 -5.28 4.87 -15.44
N GLU A 7 -4.21 4.97 -16.21
CA GLU A 7 -3.89 3.97 -17.24
C GLU A 7 -2.94 2.90 -16.70
N PRO A 8 -3.06 1.65 -17.19
CA PRO A 8 -2.10 0.60 -16.86
C PRO A 8 -0.72 0.92 -17.45
N THR A 9 0.33 0.50 -16.78
CA THR A 9 1.72 0.63 -17.28
C THR A 9 1.87 -0.05 -18.64
N ASN A 10 1.33 -1.26 -18.78
CA ASN A 10 1.33 -2.05 -20.01
C ASN A 10 -0.12 -2.35 -20.43
N PRO A 11 -0.65 -1.71 -21.49
CA PRO A 11 -2.05 -1.88 -21.90
C PRO A 11 -2.33 -3.27 -22.50
N THR A 12 -1.32 -3.89 -23.12
CA THR A 12 -1.40 -5.23 -23.71
C THR A 12 -1.60 -6.29 -22.63
N LYS A 13 -0.80 -6.23 -21.56
CA LYS A 13 -0.84 -7.17 -20.42
C LYS A 13 -1.88 -6.84 -19.35
N SER A 14 -2.87 -6.01 -19.70
CA SER A 14 -3.87 -5.54 -18.74
C SER A 14 -5.29 -5.65 -19.31
N SER A 15 -6.22 -6.10 -18.48
CA SER A 15 -7.65 -6.06 -18.76
C SER A 15 -8.31 -4.88 -18.05
N LYS A 16 -9.33 -4.28 -18.68
CA LYS A 16 -10.05 -3.11 -18.17
C LYS A 16 -11.53 -3.46 -18.05
N ALA A 17 -12.16 -3.05 -16.95
CA ALA A 17 -13.61 -3.13 -16.77
C ALA A 17 -14.11 -1.87 -16.04
N MET A 18 -15.35 -1.47 -16.31
CA MET A 18 -15.96 -0.33 -15.63
C MET A 18 -17.46 -0.54 -15.46
N GLY A 19 -17.97 -0.22 -14.27
CA GLY A 19 -19.39 -0.07 -14.00
C GLY A 19 -19.75 1.40 -13.88
N ARG A 20 -20.77 1.86 -14.60
CA ARG A 20 -21.24 3.26 -14.58
C ARG A 20 -22.59 3.38 -13.90
N ASP A 21 -22.80 4.49 -13.19
CA ASP A 21 -24.05 4.87 -12.54
C ASP A 21 -24.68 3.75 -11.69
N LEU A 22 -23.82 2.95 -11.06
CA LEU A 22 -24.26 1.81 -10.26
C LEU A 22 -24.97 2.33 -9.00
N ARG A 23 -26.21 1.88 -8.80
CA ARG A 23 -27.03 2.27 -7.65
C ARG A 23 -26.66 1.48 -6.39
N VAL A 24 -25.44 1.71 -5.90
CA VAL A 24 -24.89 1.15 -4.67
C VAL A 24 -24.41 2.25 -3.74
N HIS A 25 -24.20 1.92 -2.46
CA HIS A 25 -23.75 2.92 -1.49
C HIS A 25 -22.25 3.20 -1.66
N PHE A 26 -21.92 4.35 -2.27
CA PHE A 26 -20.54 4.76 -2.57
C PHE A 26 -19.53 4.46 -1.46
N LYS A 27 -19.84 4.84 -0.20
CA LYS A 27 -18.91 4.67 0.92
C LYS A 27 -18.59 3.20 1.19
N ASN A 28 -19.58 2.32 1.06
CA ASN A 28 -19.37 0.89 1.30
C ASN A 28 -18.56 0.29 0.16
N THR A 29 -18.90 0.65 -1.08
CA THR A 29 -18.24 0.18 -2.29
C THR A 29 -16.77 0.62 -2.34
N ARG A 30 -16.44 1.80 -1.83
CA ARG A 30 -15.05 2.27 -1.71
C ARG A 30 -14.24 1.39 -0.76
N GLU A 31 -14.78 1.06 0.41
CA GLU A 31 -14.08 0.20 1.37
C GLU A 31 -13.93 -1.23 0.84
N THR A 32 -14.97 -1.76 0.18
CA THR A 32 -14.89 -3.08 -0.47
C THR A 32 -13.82 -3.11 -1.56
N ALA A 33 -13.80 -2.10 -2.42
CA ALA A 33 -12.80 -2.00 -3.48
C ALA A 33 -11.38 -1.91 -2.91
N PHE A 34 -11.18 -1.11 -1.85
CA PHE A 34 -9.88 -0.97 -1.23
C PHE A 34 -9.36 -2.30 -0.64
N ALA A 35 -10.25 -3.14 -0.10
CA ALA A 35 -9.88 -4.45 0.43
C ALA A 35 -9.42 -5.45 -0.64
N LEU A 36 -9.83 -5.26 -1.90
CA LEU A 36 -9.49 -6.16 -3.02
C LEU A 36 -8.18 -5.81 -3.72
N ARG A 37 -7.59 -4.64 -3.42
CA ARG A 37 -6.36 -4.18 -4.05
C ARG A 37 -5.23 -5.19 -3.85
N LYS A 38 -4.50 -5.48 -4.94
CA LYS A 38 -3.33 -6.39 -4.96
C LYS A 38 -3.64 -7.86 -4.63
N LEU A 39 -4.92 -8.25 -4.62
CA LEU A 39 -5.27 -9.67 -4.54
C LEU A 39 -5.25 -10.31 -5.92
N SER A 40 -4.93 -11.61 -5.98
CA SER A 40 -5.17 -12.42 -7.18
C SER A 40 -6.66 -12.55 -7.47
N LEU A 41 -7.01 -12.76 -8.74
CA LEU A 41 -8.40 -12.80 -9.19
C LEU A 41 -9.21 -13.89 -8.49
N THR A 42 -8.67 -15.10 -8.40
CA THR A 42 -9.31 -16.25 -7.73
C THR A 42 -9.55 -16.00 -6.25
N LYS A 43 -8.58 -15.38 -5.57
CA LYS A 43 -8.71 -15.03 -4.14
C LYS A 43 -9.72 -13.90 -3.94
N ALA A 44 -9.76 -12.92 -4.84
CA ALA A 44 -10.71 -11.82 -4.79
C ALA A 44 -12.16 -12.31 -4.92
N LYS A 45 -12.44 -13.23 -5.86
CA LYS A 45 -13.77 -13.85 -6.03
C LYS A 45 -14.21 -14.59 -4.78
N ARG A 46 -13.38 -15.53 -4.28
CA ARG A 46 -13.65 -16.29 -3.05
C ARG A 46 -13.92 -15.36 -1.86
N TYR A 47 -13.12 -14.30 -1.74
CA TYR A 47 -13.31 -13.33 -0.66
C TYR A 47 -14.66 -12.61 -0.72
N LEU A 48 -15.12 -12.23 -1.92
CA LEU A 48 -16.43 -11.59 -2.08
C LEU A 48 -17.59 -12.54 -1.83
N GLU A 49 -17.47 -13.80 -2.22
CA GLU A 49 -18.46 -14.86 -1.91
C GLU A 49 -18.55 -15.09 -0.39
N ASP A 50 -17.41 -15.15 0.30
CA ASP A 50 -17.36 -15.24 1.76
C ASP A 50 -18.00 -14.02 2.46
N VAL A 51 -17.87 -12.82 1.88
CA VAL A 51 -18.53 -11.61 2.40
C VAL A 51 -20.05 -11.71 2.24
N ILE A 52 -20.53 -12.23 1.11
CA ILE A 52 -21.96 -12.46 0.88
C ILE A 52 -22.50 -13.50 1.88
N ALA A 53 -21.72 -14.55 2.15
CA ALA A 53 -22.02 -15.57 3.14
C ALA A 53 -21.76 -15.13 4.61
N HIS A 54 -21.33 -13.88 4.83
CA HIS A 54 -20.98 -13.33 6.15
C HIS A 54 -19.84 -14.04 6.90
N LYS A 55 -19.06 -14.88 6.22
CA LYS A 55 -17.90 -15.58 6.79
C LYS A 55 -16.73 -14.64 7.05
N GLN A 56 -16.54 -13.65 6.17
CA GLN A 56 -15.46 -12.68 6.28
C GLN A 56 -15.98 -11.24 6.18
N ALA A 57 -15.56 -10.39 7.10
CA ALA A 57 -15.93 -8.97 7.12
C ALA A 57 -14.98 -8.11 6.29
N ILE A 58 -15.53 -7.04 5.69
CA ILE A 58 -14.76 -6.00 5.03
C ILE A 58 -14.38 -4.92 6.05
N PRO A 59 -13.09 -4.61 6.20
CA PRO A 59 -12.64 -3.57 7.13
C PRO A 59 -13.01 -2.18 6.61
N PHE A 60 -13.58 -1.34 7.48
CA PHE A 60 -13.87 0.06 7.18
C PHE A 60 -12.74 0.93 7.72
N ARG A 61 -12.04 1.64 6.84
CA ARG A 61 -10.87 2.46 7.20
C ARG A 61 -11.18 3.96 7.23
N ARG A 62 -11.88 4.47 6.22
CA ARG A 62 -12.18 5.91 6.10
C ARG A 62 -13.53 6.28 6.67
N TYR A 63 -14.56 5.50 6.38
CA TYR A 63 -15.94 5.81 6.75
C TYR A 63 -16.35 5.14 8.06
N CYS A 64 -15.90 5.72 9.18
CA CYS A 64 -15.93 5.09 10.51
C CYS A 64 -17.02 5.65 11.46
N GLY A 65 -17.81 6.64 11.03
CA GLY A 65 -18.81 7.31 11.87
C GLY A 65 -20.00 6.42 12.23
N GLY A 66 -19.95 5.79 13.41
CA GLY A 66 -21.02 4.93 13.94
C GLY A 66 -21.06 3.51 13.35
N VAL A 67 -19.95 3.01 12.80
CA VAL A 67 -19.89 1.64 12.28
C VAL A 67 -19.62 0.66 13.41
N GLY A 68 -20.37 -0.45 13.43
CA GLY A 68 -20.18 -1.56 14.36
C GLY A 68 -18.77 -2.17 14.29
N ARG A 69 -18.35 -2.78 15.39
CA ARG A 69 -17.05 -3.45 15.52
C ARG A 69 -17.23 -4.96 15.44
N THR A 70 -16.25 -5.65 14.85
CA THR A 70 -16.30 -7.11 14.67
C THR A 70 -14.91 -7.71 14.86
N ALA A 71 -14.83 -8.86 15.55
CA ALA A 71 -13.57 -9.56 15.78
C ALA A 71 -12.86 -9.94 14.47
N GLN A 72 -13.61 -10.35 13.45
CA GLN A 72 -13.08 -10.69 12.12
C GLN A 72 -12.29 -9.54 11.49
N ALA A 73 -12.72 -8.29 11.70
CA ALA A 73 -12.06 -7.12 11.13
C ALA A 73 -10.71 -6.81 11.80
N LYS A 74 -10.49 -7.26 13.04
CA LYS A 74 -9.23 -7.06 13.78
C LYS A 74 -8.04 -7.71 13.07
N SER A 75 -8.26 -8.86 12.42
CA SER A 75 -7.22 -9.56 11.66
C SER A 75 -6.63 -8.73 10.51
N ARG A 76 -7.42 -7.81 9.94
CA ARG A 76 -7.03 -7.00 8.78
C ARG A 76 -6.76 -5.54 9.09
N HIS A 77 -7.27 -5.03 10.21
CA HIS A 77 -7.11 -3.64 10.57
C HIS A 77 -7.29 -3.39 12.07
N SER A 78 -6.43 -2.53 12.64
CA SER A 78 -6.34 -2.25 14.07
C SER A 78 -7.61 -1.60 14.66
N ASN A 79 -8.33 -0.79 13.87
CA ASN A 79 -9.55 -0.10 14.34
C ASN A 79 -10.71 -1.07 14.67
N GLY A 80 -10.66 -2.32 14.18
CA GLY A 80 -11.67 -3.36 14.47
C GLY A 80 -13.08 -3.09 13.93
N GLN A 81 -13.29 -2.03 13.14
CA GLN A 81 -14.55 -1.71 12.48
C GLN A 81 -14.68 -2.45 11.15
N GLY A 82 -15.82 -3.11 10.95
CA GLY A 82 -16.08 -3.88 9.73
C GLY A 82 -17.56 -4.17 9.53
N ARG A 83 -17.95 -4.43 8.28
CA ARG A 83 -19.32 -4.83 7.91
C ARG A 83 -19.28 -5.82 6.75
N TRP A 84 -20.46 -6.38 6.44
CA TRP A 84 -20.70 -7.23 5.27
C TRP A 84 -21.61 -6.50 4.25
N PRO A 85 -21.08 -5.61 3.41
CA PRO A 85 -21.88 -4.90 2.41
C PRO A 85 -22.22 -5.81 1.21
N VAL A 86 -23.23 -6.69 1.39
CA VAL A 86 -23.66 -7.70 0.40
C VAL A 86 -23.94 -7.10 -0.97
N LYS A 87 -24.70 -6.00 -1.05
CA LYS A 87 -25.05 -5.36 -2.32
C LYS A 87 -23.79 -4.92 -3.08
N SER A 88 -22.84 -4.26 -2.41
CA SER A 88 -21.61 -3.80 -3.05
C SER A 88 -20.71 -4.96 -3.49
N ALA A 89 -20.65 -6.04 -2.70
CA ALA A 89 -19.88 -7.23 -3.05
C ALA A 89 -20.39 -7.89 -4.33
N ARG A 90 -21.72 -8.03 -4.49
CA ARG A 90 -22.33 -8.59 -5.72
C ARG A 90 -21.95 -7.82 -6.97
N PHE A 91 -22.13 -6.49 -6.96
CA PHE A 91 -21.78 -5.66 -8.13
C PHE A 91 -20.30 -5.71 -8.49
N ILE A 92 -19.40 -5.82 -7.49
CA ILE A 92 -17.96 -5.94 -7.78
C ILE A 92 -17.62 -7.34 -8.31
N LEU A 93 -18.29 -8.38 -7.82
CA LEU A 93 -18.12 -9.74 -8.32
C LEU A 93 -18.53 -9.84 -9.79
N ASP A 94 -19.64 -9.20 -10.18
CA ASP A 94 -20.06 -9.12 -11.57
C ASP A 94 -19.05 -8.36 -12.45
N LEU A 95 -18.45 -7.28 -11.92
CA LEU A 95 -17.38 -6.56 -12.61
C LEU A 95 -16.09 -7.38 -12.77
N LEU A 96 -15.74 -8.22 -11.79
CA LEU A 96 -14.60 -9.11 -11.87
C LEU A 96 -14.81 -10.20 -12.93
N LYS A 97 -16.02 -10.77 -13.02
CA LYS A 97 -16.39 -11.72 -14.08
C LYS A 97 -16.28 -11.08 -15.47
N ASN A 98 -16.78 -9.85 -15.61
CA ASN A 98 -16.63 -9.10 -16.86
C ASN A 98 -15.16 -8.82 -17.21
N ALA A 99 -14.34 -8.47 -16.20
CA ALA A 99 -12.91 -8.22 -16.41
C ALA A 99 -12.13 -9.49 -16.81
N GLU A 100 -12.54 -10.64 -16.30
CA GLU A 100 -12.02 -11.97 -16.67
C GLU A 100 -12.37 -12.32 -18.13
N SER A 101 -13.64 -12.20 -18.53
CA SER A 101 -14.02 -12.42 -19.94
C SER A 101 -13.27 -11.49 -20.89
N ASN A 102 -13.02 -10.24 -20.49
CA ASN A 102 -12.19 -9.31 -21.26
C ASN A 102 -10.71 -9.71 -21.31
N ALA A 103 -10.21 -10.42 -20.30
CA ALA A 103 -8.83 -10.92 -20.27
C ALA A 103 -8.67 -12.15 -21.17
N GLU A 104 -9.66 -13.06 -21.15
CA GLU A 104 -9.73 -14.23 -22.04
C GLU A 104 -9.73 -13.81 -23.51
N VAL A 105 -10.54 -12.80 -23.88
CA VAL A 105 -10.58 -12.25 -25.24
C VAL A 105 -9.22 -11.64 -25.65
N LYS A 106 -8.43 -11.16 -24.69
CA LYS A 106 -7.08 -10.65 -24.93
C LYS A 106 -6.00 -11.75 -24.97
N GLY A 107 -6.35 -13.00 -24.68
CA GLY A 107 -5.40 -14.11 -24.57
C GLY A 107 -4.47 -14.00 -23.37
N LEU A 108 -4.88 -13.30 -22.31
CA LEU A 108 -4.13 -13.24 -21.05
C LEU A 108 -4.44 -14.49 -20.22
N ASP A 109 -3.45 -15.01 -19.51
CA ASP A 109 -3.64 -16.11 -18.59
C ASP A 109 -4.44 -15.66 -17.36
N VAL A 110 -5.53 -16.36 -17.02
CA VAL A 110 -6.49 -15.94 -15.99
C VAL A 110 -5.93 -16.16 -14.57
N ASP A 111 -5.07 -17.16 -14.39
CA ASP A 111 -4.59 -17.58 -13.08
C ASP A 111 -3.51 -16.65 -12.52
N THR A 112 -2.71 -16.04 -13.40
CA THR A 112 -1.65 -15.08 -13.03
C THR A 112 -2.16 -13.65 -12.80
N LEU A 113 -3.42 -13.36 -13.14
CA LEU A 113 -4.00 -12.02 -13.01
C LEU A 113 -4.21 -11.61 -11.54
N TYR A 114 -3.92 -10.34 -11.29
CA TYR A 114 -4.24 -9.70 -10.03
C TYR A 114 -4.85 -8.32 -10.24
N VAL A 115 -5.55 -7.83 -9.22
CA VAL A 115 -6.16 -6.50 -9.22
C VAL A 115 -5.08 -5.45 -9.00
N SER A 116 -4.59 -4.85 -10.09
CA SER A 116 -3.56 -3.82 -10.05
C SER A 116 -4.13 -2.48 -9.59
N HIS A 117 -5.26 -2.08 -10.16
CA HIS A 117 -5.94 -0.85 -9.82
C HIS A 117 -7.45 -1.08 -9.69
N ILE A 118 -8.01 -0.52 -8.63
CA ILE A 118 -9.45 -0.40 -8.47
C ILE A 118 -9.75 0.94 -7.81
N GLN A 119 -10.70 1.65 -8.38
CA GLN A 119 -11.13 2.94 -7.88
C GLN A 119 -12.65 3.04 -7.97
N VAL A 120 -13.20 3.78 -7.02
CA VAL A 120 -14.63 4.04 -6.92
C VAL A 120 -14.80 5.54 -6.80
N ASN A 121 -15.53 6.13 -7.74
CA ASN A 121 -15.84 7.55 -7.79
C ASN A 121 -17.34 7.77 -7.54
N GLN A 122 -17.70 8.91 -6.97
CA GLN A 122 -19.11 9.27 -6.82
C GLN A 122 -19.69 9.62 -8.20
N ALA A 123 -20.83 9.03 -8.51
CA ALA A 123 -21.62 9.40 -9.68
C ALA A 123 -22.65 10.48 -9.30
N GLN A 124 -23.41 10.95 -10.29
CA GLN A 124 -24.43 11.96 -10.07
C GLN A 124 -25.48 11.47 -9.06
N LYS A 125 -25.74 12.27 -8.02
CA LYS A 125 -26.74 11.93 -7.00
C LYS A 125 -28.15 11.95 -7.58
N GLN A 126 -28.89 10.86 -7.37
CA GLN A 126 -30.29 10.80 -7.78
C GLN A 126 -31.15 11.52 -6.75
N ARG A 127 -31.91 12.53 -7.21
CA ARG A 127 -32.70 13.41 -6.34
C ARG A 127 -34.06 12.79 -6.01
N ARG A 128 -34.40 12.79 -4.72
CA ARG A 128 -35.75 12.52 -4.19
C ARG A 128 -35.99 13.48 -3.01
N ARG A 129 -37.25 13.85 -2.80
CA ARG A 129 -37.69 14.69 -1.67
C ARG A 129 -38.38 13.81 -0.62
N THR A 130 -38.23 14.19 0.64
CA THR A 130 -38.96 13.59 1.76
C THR A 130 -39.60 14.70 2.58
N TYR A 131 -40.89 14.56 2.83
CA TYR A 131 -41.65 15.48 3.68
C TYR A 131 -41.41 15.12 5.14
N ARG A 132 -41.23 16.13 5.98
CA ARG A 132 -40.94 16.00 7.41
C ARG A 132 -41.93 16.84 8.22
N ALA A 133 -41.97 16.57 9.52
CA ALA A 133 -42.81 17.30 10.46
C ALA A 133 -42.61 18.83 10.36
N HIS A 134 -43.68 19.56 10.62
CA HIS A 134 -43.80 21.03 10.50
C HIS A 134 -43.55 21.56 9.08
N GLY A 135 -44.04 20.85 8.05
CA GLY A 135 -43.98 21.32 6.65
C GLY A 135 -42.57 21.37 6.04
N ARG A 136 -41.55 20.77 6.69
CA ARG A 136 -40.17 20.79 6.21
C ARG A 136 -39.96 19.81 5.06
N ILE A 137 -39.12 20.19 4.09
CA ILE A 137 -38.76 19.34 2.94
C ILE A 137 -37.26 19.07 2.96
N ASN A 138 -36.87 17.80 3.14
CA ASN A 138 -35.47 17.38 3.15
C ASN A 138 -35.14 16.48 1.95
N PRO A 139 -33.90 16.54 1.43
CA PRO A 139 -33.47 15.65 0.36
C PRO A 139 -33.16 14.24 0.89
N TYR A 140 -33.62 13.22 0.17
CA TYR A 140 -33.20 11.83 0.39
C TYR A 140 -32.56 11.28 -0.89
N MET A 141 -31.28 11.61 -1.08
CA MET A 141 -30.58 11.33 -2.33
C MET A 141 -29.88 9.99 -2.31
N SER A 142 -30.00 9.23 -3.40
CA SER A 142 -29.12 8.07 -3.62
C SER A 142 -27.75 8.57 -4.11
N SER A 143 -26.67 7.95 -3.63
CA SER A 143 -25.30 8.26 -4.06
C SER A 143 -24.75 7.09 -4.88
N PRO A 144 -25.08 7.00 -6.18
CA PRO A 144 -24.53 5.97 -7.06
C PRO A 144 -23.02 6.16 -7.25
N CYS A 145 -22.36 5.17 -7.85
CA CYS A 145 -20.93 5.22 -8.10
C CYS A 145 -20.53 4.71 -9.48
N HIS A 146 -19.38 5.20 -9.92
CA HIS A 146 -18.61 4.60 -11.01
C HIS A 146 -17.50 3.76 -10.38
N ILE A 147 -17.36 2.52 -10.83
CA ILE A 147 -16.29 1.61 -10.39
C ILE A 147 -15.42 1.34 -11.60
N GLU A 148 -14.13 1.60 -11.48
CA GLU A 148 -13.15 1.26 -12.50
C GLU A 148 -12.19 0.20 -11.96
N LEU A 149 -11.90 -0.78 -12.81
CA LEU A 149 -11.08 -1.92 -12.46
C LEU A 149 -10.08 -2.21 -13.57
N ILE A 150 -8.84 -2.45 -13.18
CA ILE A 150 -7.74 -2.86 -14.04
C ILE A 150 -7.14 -4.12 -13.43
N LEU A 151 -7.10 -5.17 -14.24
CA LEU A 151 -6.33 -6.37 -13.97
C LEU A 151 -5.03 -6.27 -14.73
N SER A 152 -3.95 -6.72 -14.12
CA SER A 152 -2.65 -6.84 -14.79
C SER A 152 -2.07 -8.20 -14.49
N GLU A 153 -1.30 -8.71 -15.44
CA GLU A 153 -0.53 -9.93 -15.26
C GLU A 153 0.64 -9.68 -14.30
N LYS A 154 0.95 -10.68 -13.46
CA LYS A 154 2.06 -10.58 -12.51
C LYS A 154 3.38 -10.84 -13.24
N GLU A 155 4.14 -9.78 -13.45
CA GLU A 155 5.51 -9.91 -13.97
C GLU A 155 6.43 -10.47 -12.88
N GLU A 156 7.28 -11.42 -13.27
CA GLU A 156 8.36 -11.88 -12.41
C GLU A 156 9.34 -10.73 -12.14
N PRO A 157 9.94 -10.65 -10.93
CA PRO A 157 10.84 -9.56 -10.61
C PRO A 157 12.05 -9.60 -11.53
N VAL A 158 12.12 -8.64 -12.46
CA VAL A 158 13.32 -8.40 -13.26
C VAL A 158 14.44 -8.01 -12.31
N LYS A 159 15.57 -8.70 -12.39
CA LYS A 159 16.78 -8.36 -11.62
C LYS A 159 17.11 -6.90 -11.94
N LYS A 160 17.13 -6.05 -10.91
CA LYS A 160 17.59 -4.66 -11.09
C LYS A 160 19.01 -4.72 -11.64
N GLU A 161 19.21 -4.07 -12.78
CA GLU A 161 20.56 -3.80 -13.24
C GLU A 161 21.24 -2.90 -12.19
N VAL A 162 22.46 -3.23 -11.83
CA VAL A 162 23.25 -2.40 -10.92
C VAL A 162 23.52 -1.10 -11.66
N CYS A 163 22.80 -0.03 -11.31
CA CYS A 163 23.09 1.30 -11.84
C CYS A 163 24.49 1.69 -11.34
N GLY A 164 25.47 1.61 -12.22
CA GLY A 164 26.78 2.18 -11.97
C GLY A 164 26.65 3.69 -11.73
N SER A 165 27.37 4.17 -10.70
CA SER A 165 27.62 5.57 -10.29
C SER A 165 26.47 6.32 -9.59
N VAL A 166 26.66 7.09 -8.50
CA VAL A 166 27.73 8.09 -8.25
C VAL A 166 28.04 8.35 -6.75
N HIS A 167 27.70 7.46 -5.80
CA HIS A 167 27.87 7.75 -4.37
C HIS A 167 29.29 7.59 -3.77
N CYS A 168 30.32 7.24 -4.57
CA CYS A 168 31.68 7.02 -4.04
C CYS A 168 32.64 8.23 -4.09
N LEU A 169 32.27 9.39 -4.65
CA LEU A 169 33.20 10.54 -4.74
C LEU A 169 33.21 11.47 -3.51
N ARG A 170 32.32 11.26 -2.52
CA ARG A 170 32.34 12.05 -1.28
C ARG A 170 33.25 11.48 -0.19
N ALA A 171 33.58 10.19 -0.24
CA ALA A 171 34.42 9.57 0.78
C ALA A 171 35.92 9.81 0.58
N THR A 172 36.39 10.13 -0.64
CA THR A 172 37.83 10.34 -0.89
C THR A 172 38.31 11.76 -0.61
N ILE A 173 37.45 12.77 -0.68
CA ILE A 173 37.83 14.17 -0.44
C ILE A 173 37.93 14.48 1.07
N GLU A 174 37.03 13.95 1.91
CA GLU A 174 37.10 14.19 3.36
C GLU A 174 38.31 13.51 4.02
N HIS A 175 38.76 12.36 3.51
CA HIS A 175 39.99 11.71 3.98
C HIS A 175 41.26 12.47 3.58
N ILE A 176 41.30 13.10 2.41
CA ILE A 176 42.47 13.92 2.01
C ILE A 176 42.51 15.22 2.81
N VAL A 177 41.38 15.89 3.04
CA VAL A 177 41.34 17.14 3.83
C VAL A 177 41.69 16.88 5.29
N THR A 178 41.24 15.78 5.90
CA THR A 178 41.62 15.43 7.29
C THR A 178 43.09 15.04 7.42
N VAL A 179 43.66 14.27 6.47
CA VAL A 179 45.10 13.91 6.52
C VAL A 179 45.99 15.14 6.33
N VAL A 180 45.64 16.06 5.42
CA VAL A 180 46.41 17.31 5.20
C VAL A 180 46.27 18.26 6.39
N LEU A 181 45.07 18.45 6.95
CA LEU A 181 44.86 19.33 8.11
C LEU A 181 45.55 18.79 9.37
N MET A 182 45.54 17.46 9.57
CA MET A 182 46.18 16.82 10.72
C MET A 182 47.72 16.84 10.63
N TRP A 183 48.29 16.81 9.42
CA TRP A 183 49.73 17.03 9.21
C TRP A 183 50.15 18.49 9.44
N SER A 184 49.34 19.47 9.01
CA SER A 184 49.62 20.89 9.26
C SER A 184 49.51 21.27 10.73
N ILE A 185 48.57 20.69 11.49
CA ILE A 185 48.43 20.95 12.93
C ILE A 185 49.58 20.32 13.72
N CYS A 186 50.06 19.14 13.33
CA CYS A 186 51.17 18.46 14.00
C CYS A 186 52.54 19.13 13.79
N LEU A 187 52.69 19.95 12.73
CA LEU A 187 53.91 20.73 12.44
C LEU A 187 53.97 22.06 13.23
N ILE A 188 52.84 22.58 13.72
CA ILE A 188 52.78 23.84 14.47
C ILE A 188 52.98 23.63 15.98
N PHE A 189 52.54 22.49 16.52
CA PHE A 189 52.70 22.16 17.95
C PHE A 189 53.75 21.05 18.13
N ARG A 190 55.03 21.43 18.08
CA ARG A 190 56.15 20.60 18.51
C ARG A 190 56.74 21.17 19.82
N PRO A 191 56.23 20.78 21.01
CA PRO A 191 56.86 21.20 22.27
C PRO A 191 58.16 20.43 22.48
N SER A 192 59.23 21.20 22.64
CA SER A 192 60.59 20.78 22.94
C SER A 192 60.72 20.21 24.38
N LEU A 193 61.17 18.95 24.46
CA LEU A 193 61.90 18.27 25.55
C LEU A 193 62.28 19.05 26.83
N ARG A 194 62.00 18.48 28.03
CA ARG A 194 63.05 18.07 29.01
C ARG A 194 62.56 17.41 30.32
N SER A 195 63.42 16.45 30.76
CA SER A 195 63.75 15.94 32.11
C SER A 195 62.80 15.02 32.92
N GLN A 196 63.30 13.81 33.21
CA GLN A 196 62.88 12.80 34.21
C GLN A 196 63.15 13.25 35.69
N PRO A 197 63.00 12.45 36.79
CA PRO A 197 62.52 11.05 36.98
C PRO A 197 61.60 10.76 38.21
N GLY A 198 60.92 9.59 38.19
CA GLY A 198 60.76 8.65 39.32
C GLY A 198 59.75 8.89 40.46
N ARG A 199 58.75 8.00 40.62
CA ARG A 199 58.34 7.40 41.93
C ARG A 199 57.44 6.15 41.79
N LEU A 200 58.05 5.00 42.10
CA LEU A 200 57.61 3.73 42.72
C LEU A 200 56.13 3.39 43.03
N ARG A 201 55.85 2.07 42.85
CA ARG A 201 54.97 1.13 43.60
C ARG A 201 53.46 1.27 43.35
N GLU A 202 52.62 0.23 43.23
CA GLU A 202 52.60 -1.23 43.43
C GLU A 202 51.48 -1.73 42.47
N GLY A 203 51.59 -2.83 41.73
CA GLY A 203 51.53 -4.18 42.22
C GLY A 203 50.29 -4.91 41.67
N ARG A 204 50.50 -6.16 41.28
CA ARG A 204 49.55 -7.24 40.89
C ARG A 204 49.27 -7.37 39.38
N THR A 205 50.11 -8.08 38.61
CA THR A 205 50.15 -9.56 38.42
C THR A 205 48.79 -10.14 38.04
N ALA A 206 48.58 -10.42 36.75
CA ALA A 206 48.75 -11.75 36.11
C ALA A 206 47.36 -12.45 36.06
N ILE A 207 46.94 -13.24 35.08
CA ILE A 207 47.57 -14.29 34.25
C ILE A 207 46.63 -14.42 33.00
N LEU A 208 47.11 -14.21 31.76
CA LEU A 208 47.36 -15.22 30.69
C LEU A 208 46.29 -16.34 30.61
N GLU A 209 45.50 -16.38 29.54
CA GLU A 209 45.74 -17.25 28.36
C GLU A 209 45.88 -18.74 28.66
N THR A 210 44.94 -19.54 28.14
CA THR A 210 45.19 -20.75 27.31
C THR A 210 43.82 -21.41 27.06
N GLU A 211 43.35 -21.35 25.81
CA GLU A 211 43.43 -22.40 24.78
C GLU A 211 42.16 -23.28 24.76
N LEU A 212 41.60 -23.39 23.54
CA LEU A 212 40.73 -24.45 23.00
C LEU A 212 39.32 -24.65 23.60
#